data_AF-A0AAV2YND9-F1
#
_entry.id   AF-A0AAV2YND9-F1
#
_cell.length_a   1.000
_cell.length_b   1.000
_cell.length_c   1.000
_cell.angle_alpha   90.00
_cell.angle_beta   90.00
_cell.angle_gamma   90.00
#
_symmetry.space_group_name_H-M   'P 1'
#
loop_
_entity.id
_entity.type
_entity.pdbx_description
1 polymer ?
#
loop_
_entity_poly.entity_id
_entity_poly.type
_entity_poly.pdbx_seq_one_letter_code
_entity_poly.pdbx_strand_id
1 'polypeptide(L)'
;MGQVCSGSAVSKHVHAPRDPEDKELDEIEMKETKIEDFDSFFERAAAPVNQLVELHNSIAQSEDNLKSAAAAIQGEAQVRVLVSGSGRVDTQMWAFDEKEEEHVFSVDEVNTKLSTSTCLREAFERVQVAQDQLHAALELPSNKTPTKFISKRGRLFVTRKGAQDQLVREVNVALFTFRKELMKQSHGSRLSDAVKIFLKELSKVHDIDALDVTADEETGAVKIMNGDEELDLKKMDKLSKPVAQLRDAIADLLENLETAGQSVPELASQSSDLATEAQELPSKIPDAVMSSGLSITDTPKAASATASNISALSNGPKIAKATAQMIAYAGREVTEAVRMPRGA
;
A
#
# COMPACT_ATOMS: atom_id res chain seq x y z
N MET A 1 -25.59 -33.17 -28.28
CA MET A 1 -24.12 -32.97 -28.42
C MET A 1 -23.88 -31.51 -28.75
N GLY A 2 -23.01 -30.84 -28.00
CA GLY A 2 -22.73 -29.40 -28.12
C GLY A 2 -22.85 -28.66 -26.79
N GLN A 3 -22.15 -29.17 -25.76
CA GLN A 3 -22.00 -28.50 -24.47
C GLN A 3 -21.03 -27.33 -24.66
N VAL A 4 -21.51 -26.11 -24.41
CA VAL A 4 -20.72 -24.88 -24.53
C VAL A 4 -20.04 -24.63 -23.18
N CYS A 5 -18.71 -24.65 -23.16
CA CYS A 5 -17.90 -24.35 -21.99
C CYS A 5 -17.99 -22.85 -21.68
N SER A 6 -18.69 -22.48 -20.61
CA SER A 6 -18.58 -21.16 -19.99
C SER A 6 -17.23 -21.07 -19.30
N GLY A 7 -16.32 -20.29 -19.87
CA GLY A 7 -15.06 -19.90 -19.22
C GLY A 7 -15.36 -19.05 -18.00
N SER A 8 -15.06 -19.61 -16.82
CA SER A 8 -15.05 -18.89 -15.55
C SER A 8 -13.98 -17.79 -15.59
N ALA A 9 -14.41 -16.55 -15.86
CA ALA A 9 -13.65 -15.38 -15.47
C ALA A 9 -13.72 -15.30 -13.93
N VAL A 10 -12.63 -15.65 -13.27
CA VAL A 10 -12.51 -15.57 -11.81
C VAL A 10 -12.51 -14.09 -11.43
N SER A 11 -13.69 -13.58 -11.08
CA SER A 11 -13.88 -12.31 -10.38
C SER A 11 -13.20 -12.41 -9.02
N LYS A 12 -12.04 -11.77 -8.83
CA LYS A 12 -11.49 -11.54 -7.49
C LYS A 12 -12.26 -10.39 -6.86
N HIS A 13 -13.08 -10.74 -5.87
CA HIS A 13 -13.98 -9.85 -5.15
C HIS A 13 -13.22 -8.71 -4.45
N VAL A 14 -13.79 -7.50 -4.48
CA VAL A 14 -13.53 -6.47 -3.46
C VAL A 14 -14.56 -6.70 -2.36
N HIS A 15 -14.14 -7.31 -1.26
CA HIS A 15 -14.92 -7.42 -0.03
C HIS A 15 -14.18 -6.67 1.10
N ALA A 16 -14.85 -5.69 1.71
CA ALA A 16 -14.46 -5.17 3.02
C ALA A 16 -15.14 -6.01 4.11
N PRO A 17 -14.54 -6.28 5.29
CA PRO A 17 -13.41 -5.60 5.95
C PRO A 17 -12.17 -6.50 6.10
N ARG A 18 -10.98 -5.98 5.74
CA ARG A 18 -9.65 -6.59 5.94
C ARG A 18 -9.58 -8.09 5.76
N ASP A 19 -9.47 -8.49 4.51
CA ASP A 19 -9.06 -9.83 4.17
C ASP A 19 -7.66 -10.11 4.79
N PRO A 20 -7.43 -11.22 5.52
CA PRO A 20 -6.09 -11.69 5.86
C PRO A 20 -5.19 -11.95 4.64
N GLU A 21 -5.69 -11.78 3.41
CA GLU A 21 -4.95 -11.72 2.15
C GLU A 21 -4.81 -10.30 1.55
N ASP A 22 -5.10 -9.21 2.28
CA ASP A 22 -5.05 -7.82 1.79
C ASP A 22 -3.75 -7.57 1.01
N LYS A 23 -3.85 -7.55 -0.32
CA LYS A 23 -2.74 -7.31 -1.25
C LYS A 23 -2.81 -5.83 -1.62
N GLU A 24 -1.64 -5.21 -1.74
CA GLU A 24 -1.50 -3.88 -2.34
C GLU A 24 -2.35 -3.81 -3.62
N LEU A 25 -3.13 -2.74 -3.75
CA LEU A 25 -3.95 -2.54 -4.93
C LEU A 25 -3.04 -2.16 -6.11
N ASP A 26 -3.32 -2.75 -7.26
CA ASP A 26 -2.59 -2.43 -8.49
C ASP A 26 -3.10 -1.15 -9.10
N GLU A 27 -2.17 -0.36 -9.64
CA GLU A 27 -2.50 0.64 -10.63
C GLU A 27 -3.21 -0.03 -11.80
N ILE A 28 -4.24 0.64 -12.31
CA ILE A 28 -4.97 0.18 -13.45
C ILE A 28 -4.19 0.54 -14.71
N GLU A 29 -3.90 -0.48 -15.51
CA GLU A 29 -3.30 -0.33 -16.84
C GLU A 29 -4.39 -0.45 -17.92
N MET A 30 -4.48 0.57 -18.78
CA MET A 30 -5.41 0.60 -19.90
C MET A 30 -4.84 -0.19 -21.08
N LYS A 31 -5.68 -0.99 -21.73
CA LYS A 31 -5.35 -1.66 -22.98
C LYS A 31 -5.56 -0.70 -24.15
N GLU A 32 -4.61 -0.69 -25.08
CA GLU A 32 -4.71 0.06 -26.32
C GLU A 32 -5.86 -0.48 -27.19
N THR A 33 -6.79 0.41 -27.54
CA THR A 33 -7.90 0.15 -28.44
C THR A 33 -7.54 0.44 -29.89
N LYS A 34 -6.47 1.22 -30.13
CA LYS A 34 -6.03 1.77 -31.42
C LYS A 34 -6.95 2.85 -31.98
N ILE A 35 -7.87 3.34 -31.17
CA ILE A 35 -8.77 4.44 -31.49
C ILE A 35 -8.30 5.60 -30.59
N GLU A 36 -7.66 6.60 -31.19
CA GLU A 36 -6.96 7.68 -30.46
C GLU A 36 -7.84 8.36 -29.41
N ASP A 37 -9.08 8.70 -29.77
CA ASP A 37 -10.04 9.34 -28.86
C ASP A 37 -10.41 8.44 -27.67
N PHE A 38 -10.49 7.12 -27.89
CA PHE A 38 -10.81 6.16 -26.83
C PHE A 38 -9.61 5.95 -25.91
N ASP A 39 -8.41 5.83 -26.49
CA ASP A 39 -7.19 5.64 -25.74
C ASP A 39 -6.89 6.86 -24.86
N SER A 40 -7.03 8.08 -25.41
CA SER A 40 -6.92 9.32 -24.64
C SER A 40 -7.97 9.42 -23.53
N PHE A 41 -9.22 9.02 -23.82
CA PHE A 41 -10.27 8.96 -22.81
C PHE A 41 -9.90 8.00 -21.67
N PHE A 42 -9.46 6.79 -21.99
CA PHE A 42 -9.13 5.75 -21.01
C PHE A 42 -7.94 6.13 -20.15
N GLU A 43 -6.90 6.76 -20.73
CA GLU A 43 -5.77 7.30 -19.96
C GLU A 43 -6.22 8.36 -18.95
N ARG A 44 -7.07 9.31 -19.38
CA ARG A 44 -7.64 10.33 -18.49
C ARG A 44 -8.53 9.71 -17.42
N ALA A 45 -9.31 8.69 -17.76
CA ALA A 45 -10.21 8.00 -16.84
C ALA A 45 -9.47 7.15 -15.80
N ALA A 46 -8.29 6.62 -16.14
CA ALA A 46 -7.48 5.84 -15.22
C ALA A 46 -6.83 6.71 -14.13
N ALA A 47 -6.50 7.97 -14.41
CA ALA A 47 -5.80 8.87 -13.50
C ALA A 47 -6.45 9.01 -12.11
N PRO A 48 -7.74 9.37 -11.96
CA PRO A 48 -8.36 9.48 -10.64
C PRO A 48 -8.45 8.14 -9.91
N VAL A 49 -8.60 7.03 -10.65
CA VAL A 49 -8.62 5.70 -10.03
C VAL A 49 -7.25 5.30 -9.50
N ASN A 50 -6.18 5.61 -10.24
CA ASN A 50 -4.81 5.34 -9.79
C ASN A 50 -4.41 6.23 -8.60
N GLN A 51 -4.93 7.45 -8.51
CA GLN A 51 -4.77 8.27 -7.30
C GLN A 51 -5.49 7.66 -6.09
N LEU A 52 -6.69 7.10 -6.27
CA LEU A 52 -7.37 6.36 -5.19
C LEU A 52 -6.57 5.13 -4.74
N VAL A 53 -5.97 4.40 -5.68
CA VAL A 53 -5.05 3.28 -5.38
C VAL A 53 -3.86 3.75 -4.56
N GLU A 54 -3.23 4.86 -4.94
CA GLU A 54 -2.08 5.43 -4.20
C GLU A 54 -2.47 5.81 -2.77
N LEU A 55 -3.58 6.52 -2.58
CA LEU A 55 -4.07 6.91 -1.25
C LEU A 55 -4.37 5.69 -0.38
N HIS A 56 -5.05 4.68 -0.93
CA HIS A 56 -5.35 3.43 -0.25
C HIS A 56 -4.08 2.74 0.25
N ASN A 57 -3.12 2.54 -0.67
CA ASN A 57 -1.86 1.87 -0.36
C ASN A 57 -1.01 2.70 0.63
N SER A 58 -1.08 4.04 0.58
CA SER A 58 -0.37 4.92 1.50
C SER A 58 -0.86 4.77 2.95
N ILE A 59 -2.19 4.72 3.16
CA ILE A 59 -2.76 4.50 4.51
C ILE A 59 -2.39 3.11 5.03
N ALA A 60 -2.51 2.07 4.18
CA ALA A 60 -2.12 0.71 4.54
C ALA A 60 -0.66 0.62 4.98
N GLN A 61 0.24 1.25 4.21
CA GLN A 61 1.66 1.28 4.52
C GLN A 61 1.95 2.03 5.83
N SER A 62 1.31 3.18 6.08
CA SER A 62 1.52 3.93 7.32
C SER A 62 1.07 3.16 8.55
N GLU A 63 -0.05 2.44 8.47
CA GLU A 63 -0.49 1.59 9.56
C GLU A 63 0.51 0.46 9.86
N ASP A 64 1.00 -0.23 8.82
CA ASP A 64 1.98 -1.30 8.99
C ASP A 64 3.31 -0.76 9.52
N ASN A 65 3.73 0.44 9.10
CA ASN A 65 4.91 1.12 9.63
C ASN A 65 4.74 1.44 11.11
N LEU A 66 3.58 1.94 11.51
CA LEU A 66 3.26 2.26 12.90
C LEU A 66 3.29 1.00 13.77
N LYS A 67 2.63 -0.08 13.34
CA LYS A 67 2.69 -1.35 14.06
C LYS A 67 4.11 -1.92 14.15
N SER A 68 4.88 -1.83 13.07
CA SER A 68 6.27 -2.28 13.04
C SER A 68 7.15 -1.45 13.99
N ALA A 69 6.96 -0.13 14.02
CA ALA A 69 7.67 0.77 14.94
C ALA A 69 7.31 0.47 16.40
N ALA A 70 6.04 0.20 16.70
CA ALA A 70 5.61 -0.17 18.04
C ALA A 70 6.20 -1.52 18.49
N ALA A 71 6.25 -2.50 17.58
CA ALA A 71 6.91 -3.78 17.83
C ALA A 71 8.43 -3.60 18.08
N ALA A 72 9.10 -2.71 17.36
CA ALA A 72 10.52 -2.43 17.58
C ALA A 72 10.83 -1.86 18.96
N ILE A 73 9.96 -1.01 19.53
CA ILE A 73 10.11 -0.55 20.92
C ILE A 73 10.10 -1.73 21.90
N GLN A 74 9.39 -2.80 21.56
CA GLN A 74 9.30 -4.03 22.35
C GLN A 74 10.45 -5.00 22.09
N GLY A 75 11.46 -4.61 21.31
CA GLY A 75 12.62 -5.44 20.95
C GLY A 75 12.36 -6.44 19.82
N GLU A 76 11.24 -6.31 19.11
CA GLU A 76 10.94 -7.21 17.99
C GLU A 76 11.73 -6.87 16.73
N ALA A 77 11.94 -7.90 15.92
CA ALA A 77 12.64 -7.76 14.65
C ALA A 77 11.83 -6.93 13.65
N GLN A 78 12.53 -6.08 12.90
CA GLN A 78 12.05 -5.32 11.76
C GLN A 78 12.72 -5.79 10.47
N VAL A 79 12.15 -5.39 9.34
CA VAL A 79 12.61 -5.76 7.99
C VAL A 79 12.82 -4.52 7.14
N ARG A 80 14.05 -4.32 6.67
CA ARG A 80 14.37 -3.28 5.69
C ARG A 80 14.87 -3.88 4.39
N VAL A 81 14.67 -3.12 3.31
CA VAL A 81 15.06 -3.50 1.95
C VAL A 81 16.11 -2.53 1.46
N LEU A 82 17.21 -3.07 0.97
CA LEU A 82 18.35 -2.32 0.44
C LEU A 82 18.43 -2.53 -1.06
N VAL A 83 18.71 -1.46 -1.80
CA VAL A 83 19.03 -1.53 -3.23
C VAL A 83 20.42 -0.99 -3.43
N SER A 84 21.32 -1.83 -3.91
CA SER A 84 22.70 -1.44 -4.22
C SER A 84 22.77 -0.67 -5.55
N GLY A 85 23.92 -0.04 -5.82
CA GLY A 85 24.14 0.71 -7.08
C GLY A 85 24.02 -0.14 -8.35
N SER A 86 24.13 -1.47 -8.26
CA SER A 86 23.91 -2.39 -9.38
C SER A 86 22.44 -2.76 -9.59
N GLY A 87 21.52 -2.26 -8.75
CA GLY A 87 20.11 -2.67 -8.74
C GLY A 87 19.85 -3.96 -7.95
N ARG A 88 20.89 -4.59 -7.35
CA ARG A 88 20.71 -5.77 -6.51
C ARG A 88 19.94 -5.40 -5.25
N VAL A 89 18.91 -6.19 -4.96
CA VAL A 89 18.01 -6.06 -3.81
C VAL A 89 18.44 -7.02 -2.71
N ASP A 90 18.50 -6.54 -1.47
CA ASP A 90 18.77 -7.34 -0.28
C ASP A 90 17.74 -7.04 0.82
N THR A 91 17.43 -8.05 1.64
CA THR A 91 16.51 -7.93 2.78
C THR A 91 17.25 -8.19 4.07
N GLN A 92 17.18 -7.24 5.01
CA GLN A 92 17.83 -7.36 6.31
C GLN A 92 16.79 -7.38 7.44
N MET A 93 16.97 -8.33 8.36
CA MET A 93 16.32 -8.32 9.66
C MET A 93 17.20 -7.56 10.66
N TRP A 94 16.59 -6.70 11.47
CA TRP A 94 17.29 -5.90 12.45
C TRP A 94 16.37 -5.55 13.62
N ALA A 95 16.92 -5.15 14.77
CA ALA A 95 16.15 -4.63 15.90
C ALA A 95 16.96 -3.53 16.62
N PHE A 96 16.33 -2.81 17.54
CA PHE A 96 17.07 -1.97 18.48
C PHE A 96 17.66 -2.84 19.59
N ASP A 97 18.93 -2.62 19.92
CA ASP A 97 19.57 -3.25 21.07
C ASP A 97 19.18 -2.55 22.39
N GLU A 98 19.73 -3.03 23.51
CA GLU A 98 19.48 -2.45 24.84
C GLU A 98 19.97 -0.99 24.98
N LYS A 99 20.80 -0.52 24.05
CA LYS A 99 21.31 0.87 23.99
C LYS A 99 20.55 1.70 22.95
N GLU A 100 19.45 1.18 22.41
CA GLU A 100 18.63 1.80 21.37
C GLU A 100 19.40 2.03 20.05
N GLU A 101 20.45 1.25 19.80
CA GLU A 101 21.21 1.25 18.56
C GLU A 101 20.71 0.16 17.60
N GLU A 102 20.81 0.40 16.30
CA GLU A 102 20.39 -0.59 15.30
C GLU A 102 21.36 -1.79 15.29
N HIS A 103 20.83 -2.98 15.58
CA HIS A 103 21.54 -4.26 15.46
C HIS A 103 20.97 -5.07 14.29
N VAL A 104 21.79 -5.27 13.26
CA VAL A 104 21.44 -6.14 12.12
C VAL A 104 21.70 -7.58 12.51
N PHE A 105 20.70 -8.43 12.32
CA PHE A 105 20.79 -9.83 12.71
C PHE A 105 21.84 -10.55 11.84
N SER A 106 22.69 -11.32 12.51
CA SER A 106 23.53 -12.34 11.89
C SER A 106 22.69 -13.46 11.29
N VAL A 107 23.32 -14.28 10.45
CA VAL A 107 22.66 -15.45 9.83
C VAL A 107 22.08 -16.40 10.88
N ASP A 108 22.78 -16.60 12.00
CA ASP A 108 22.33 -17.48 13.07
C ASP A 108 21.14 -16.90 13.83
N GLU A 109 21.11 -15.58 14.06
CA GLU A 109 19.98 -14.88 14.66
C GLU A 109 18.75 -14.90 13.76
N VAL A 110 18.92 -14.70 12.45
CA VAL A 110 17.86 -14.87 11.44
C VAL A 110 17.31 -16.29 11.50
N ASN A 111 18.17 -17.31 11.42
CA ASN A 111 17.74 -18.71 11.46
C ASN A 111 16.99 -19.05 12.76
N THR A 112 17.45 -18.49 13.88
CA THR A 112 16.78 -18.63 15.19
C THR A 112 15.39 -18.01 15.15
N LYS A 113 15.25 -16.77 14.65
CA LYS A 113 13.94 -16.12 14.52
C LYS A 113 13.01 -16.87 13.56
N LEU A 114 13.52 -17.35 12.42
CA LEU A 114 12.74 -18.14 11.46
C LEU A 114 12.40 -19.55 11.97
N SER A 115 13.02 -20.03 13.05
CA SER A 115 12.67 -21.34 13.66
C SER A 115 11.41 -21.28 14.52
N THR A 116 10.94 -20.09 14.89
CA THR A 116 9.76 -19.92 15.76
C THR A 116 8.43 -20.16 15.03
N SER A 117 8.43 -20.11 13.69
CA SER A 117 7.22 -20.27 12.88
C SER A 117 7.54 -20.78 11.48
N THR A 118 6.87 -21.85 11.06
CA THR A 118 6.96 -22.39 9.70
C THR A 118 6.45 -21.40 8.67
N CYS A 119 5.33 -20.72 8.94
CA CYS A 119 4.78 -19.69 8.04
C CYS A 119 5.74 -18.52 7.85
N LEU A 120 6.43 -18.09 8.93
CA LEU A 120 7.43 -17.02 8.86
C LEU A 120 8.63 -17.43 7.98
N ARG A 121 9.11 -18.66 8.16
CA ARG A 121 10.19 -19.23 7.33
C ARG A 121 9.80 -19.30 5.87
N GLU A 122 8.65 -19.86 5.55
CA GLU A 122 8.15 -19.94 4.17
C GLU A 122 8.01 -18.55 3.54
N ALA A 123 7.53 -17.56 4.31
CA ALA A 123 7.42 -16.19 3.82
C ALA A 123 8.79 -15.56 3.53
N PHE A 124 9.80 -15.82 4.38
CA PHE A 124 11.17 -15.37 4.14
C PHE A 124 11.79 -16.04 2.89
N GLU A 125 11.61 -17.35 2.74
CA GLU A 125 12.10 -18.09 1.57
C GLU A 125 11.46 -17.56 0.27
N ARG A 126 10.17 -17.19 0.29
CA ARG A 126 9.51 -16.54 -0.86
C ARG A 126 10.14 -15.19 -1.22
N VAL A 127 10.58 -14.41 -0.24
CA VAL A 127 11.31 -13.15 -0.50
C VAL A 127 12.61 -13.45 -1.21
N GLN A 128 13.38 -14.44 -0.73
CA GLN A 128 14.65 -14.82 -1.36
C GLN A 128 14.45 -15.30 -2.80
N VAL A 129 13.46 -16.18 -3.03
CA VAL A 129 13.13 -16.66 -4.38
C VAL A 129 12.74 -15.52 -5.31
N ALA A 130 11.90 -14.57 -4.86
CA ALA A 130 11.51 -13.43 -5.68
C ALA A 130 12.70 -12.51 -5.99
N GLN A 131 13.61 -12.31 -5.03
CA GLN A 131 14.83 -11.54 -5.23
C GLN A 131 15.77 -12.20 -6.24
N ASP A 132 15.99 -13.51 -6.12
CA ASP A 132 16.83 -14.27 -7.03
C ASP A 132 16.29 -14.23 -8.47
N GLN A 133 14.96 -14.35 -8.64
CA GLN A 133 14.31 -14.22 -9.94
C GLN A 133 14.49 -12.82 -10.54
N LEU A 134 14.32 -11.77 -9.73
CA LEU A 134 14.57 -10.40 -10.16
C LEU A 134 16.04 -10.19 -10.55
N HIS A 135 17.00 -10.65 -9.75
CA HIS A 135 18.43 -10.50 -10.04
C HIS A 135 18.80 -11.24 -11.34
N ALA A 136 18.35 -12.48 -11.49
CA ALA A 136 18.58 -13.26 -12.70
C ALA A 136 18.02 -12.55 -13.95
N ALA A 137 16.84 -11.94 -13.86
CA ALA A 137 16.24 -11.20 -14.97
C ALA A 137 16.98 -9.89 -15.29
N LEU A 138 17.50 -9.20 -14.28
CA LEU A 138 18.29 -7.98 -14.46
C LEU A 138 19.64 -8.25 -15.12
N GLU A 139 20.24 -9.42 -14.86
CA GLU A 139 21.54 -9.82 -15.40
C GLU A 139 21.48 -10.36 -16.84
N LEU A 140 20.27 -10.59 -17.39
CA LEU A 140 20.13 -11.10 -18.76
C LEU A 140 20.72 -10.13 -19.79
N PRO A 141 21.66 -10.56 -20.66
CA PRO A 141 22.25 -9.71 -21.70
C PRO A 141 21.23 -9.16 -22.71
N SER A 142 20.08 -9.82 -22.86
CA SER A 142 18.98 -9.37 -23.72
C SER A 142 18.15 -8.24 -23.11
N ASN A 143 18.38 -7.89 -21.84
CA ASN A 143 17.64 -6.85 -21.14
C ASN A 143 18.13 -5.45 -21.54
N LYS A 144 17.64 -4.96 -22.68
CA LYS A 144 18.04 -3.66 -23.23
C LYS A 144 17.43 -2.46 -22.47
N THR A 145 16.34 -2.69 -21.75
CA THR A 145 15.60 -1.66 -21.00
C THR A 145 15.25 -2.18 -19.61
N PRO A 146 16.27 -2.28 -18.72
CA PRO A 146 16.04 -2.76 -17.37
C PRO A 146 15.11 -1.83 -16.61
N THR A 147 14.18 -2.41 -15.86
CA THR A 147 13.39 -1.66 -14.89
C THR A 147 14.33 -1.00 -13.89
N LYS A 148 14.17 0.31 -13.65
CA LYS A 148 14.91 1.00 -12.59
C LYS A 148 14.01 1.20 -11.40
N PHE A 149 14.53 0.96 -10.21
CA PHE A 149 13.79 1.10 -8.96
C PHE A 149 14.71 1.54 -7.82
N ILE A 150 14.13 2.12 -6.79
CA ILE A 150 14.80 2.54 -5.55
C ILE A 150 14.10 1.91 -4.34
N SER A 151 14.82 1.77 -3.23
CA SER A 151 14.16 1.49 -1.95
C SER A 151 13.58 2.79 -1.41
N LYS A 152 12.27 2.83 -1.18
CA LYS A 152 11.57 3.95 -0.55
C LYS A 152 10.49 3.38 0.35
N ARG A 153 10.41 3.84 1.62
CA ARG A 153 9.41 3.37 2.61
C ARG A 153 9.41 1.84 2.77
N GLY A 154 10.60 1.22 2.75
CA GLY A 154 10.75 -0.22 2.91
C GLY A 154 10.28 -1.06 1.71
N ARG A 155 10.01 -0.46 0.55
CA ARG A 155 9.59 -1.19 -0.66
C ARG A 155 10.42 -0.76 -1.86
N LEU A 156 10.33 -1.54 -2.93
CA LEU A 156 10.88 -1.17 -4.22
C LEU A 156 9.90 -0.26 -4.95
N PHE A 157 10.36 0.93 -5.33
CA PHE A 157 9.60 1.89 -6.11
C PHE A 157 10.19 2.01 -7.51
N VAL A 158 9.42 1.64 -8.53
CA VAL A 158 9.85 1.73 -9.93
C VAL A 158 9.97 3.20 -10.34
N THR A 159 11.19 3.63 -10.65
CA THR A 159 11.49 4.97 -11.17
C THR A 159 11.46 5.02 -12.70
N ARG A 160 11.58 3.86 -13.35
CA ARG A 160 11.46 3.72 -14.81
C ARG A 160 10.96 2.31 -15.13
N LYS A 161 9.80 2.23 -15.80
CA LYS A 161 9.20 0.99 -16.27
C LYS A 161 10.13 0.26 -17.24
N GLY A 162 10.10 -1.07 -17.18
CA GLY A 162 10.91 -1.99 -17.98
C GLY A 162 10.33 -3.39 -17.97
N ALA A 163 11.08 -4.36 -18.50
CA ALA A 163 10.57 -5.73 -18.64
C ALA A 163 10.49 -6.51 -17.32
N GLN A 164 11.00 -5.97 -16.20
CA GLN A 164 11.03 -6.61 -14.89
C GLN A 164 10.03 -6.01 -13.90
N ASP A 165 9.13 -5.13 -14.33
CA ASP A 165 8.16 -4.46 -13.44
C ASP A 165 7.34 -5.47 -12.62
N GLN A 166 6.94 -6.57 -13.26
CA GLN A 166 6.24 -7.67 -12.60
C GLN A 166 7.09 -8.37 -11.52
N LEU A 167 8.40 -8.53 -11.74
CA LEU A 167 9.30 -9.14 -10.76
C LEU A 167 9.57 -8.20 -9.57
N VAL A 168 9.70 -6.90 -9.82
CA VAL A 168 9.78 -5.89 -8.75
C VAL A 168 8.53 -5.95 -7.88
N ARG A 169 7.36 -6.09 -8.50
CA ARG A 169 6.09 -6.29 -7.81
C ARG A 169 6.06 -7.58 -6.99
N GLU A 170 6.52 -8.70 -7.55
CA GLU A 170 6.58 -9.98 -6.83
C GLU A 170 7.45 -9.89 -5.58
N VAL A 171 8.57 -9.17 -5.64
CA VAL A 171 9.41 -8.88 -4.46
C VAL A 171 8.63 -8.08 -3.42
N ASN A 172 7.91 -7.03 -3.80
CA ASN A 172 7.09 -6.25 -2.86
C ASN A 172 5.99 -7.10 -2.20
N VAL A 173 5.31 -7.96 -2.96
CA VAL A 173 4.27 -8.86 -2.43
C VAL A 173 4.86 -9.88 -1.45
N ALA A 174 6.02 -10.44 -1.78
CA ALA A 174 6.73 -11.36 -0.88
C ALA A 174 7.17 -10.66 0.41
N LEU A 175 7.74 -9.45 0.29
CA LEU A 175 8.14 -8.63 1.44
C LEU A 175 6.97 -8.27 2.35
N PHE A 176 5.83 -7.89 1.76
CA PHE A 176 4.61 -7.62 2.50
C PHE A 176 4.15 -8.85 3.28
N THR A 177 4.11 -10.02 2.63
CA THR A 177 3.76 -11.29 3.28
C THR A 177 4.71 -11.61 4.43
N PHE A 178 6.02 -11.45 4.22
CA PHE A 178 7.03 -11.68 5.25
C PHE A 178 6.88 -10.77 6.46
N ARG A 179 6.68 -9.47 6.24
CA ARG A 179 6.40 -8.50 7.32
C ARG A 179 5.13 -8.86 8.08
N LYS A 180 4.08 -9.27 7.38
CA LYS A 180 2.83 -9.69 8.01
C LYS A 180 3.03 -10.91 8.91
N GLU A 181 3.75 -11.93 8.45
CA GLU A 181 4.05 -13.09 9.28
C GLU A 181 4.93 -12.72 10.47
N LEU A 182 5.87 -11.78 10.30
CA LEU A 182 6.70 -11.28 11.38
C LEU A 182 5.86 -10.53 12.42
N MET A 183 4.94 -9.68 11.97
CA MET A 183 4.00 -8.95 12.82
C MET A 183 3.05 -9.85 13.59
N LYS A 184 2.69 -11.03 13.06
CA LYS A 184 1.91 -12.03 13.82
C LYS A 184 2.69 -12.61 14.99
N GLN A 185 4.03 -12.60 14.93
CA GLN A 185 4.88 -13.06 16.03
C GLN A 185 5.02 -11.99 17.12
N SER A 186 5.02 -10.71 16.73
CA SER A 186 5.01 -9.60 17.68
C SER A 186 3.59 -9.41 18.23
N HIS A 187 3.42 -9.43 19.55
CA HIS A 187 2.10 -9.38 20.21
C HIS A 187 1.24 -8.11 19.96
N GLY A 188 1.66 -7.20 19.07
CA GLY A 188 0.93 -5.99 18.65
C GLY A 188 0.28 -6.16 17.27
N SER A 189 -0.96 -6.65 17.22
CA SER A 189 -1.66 -6.82 15.94
C SER A 189 -2.57 -5.65 15.55
N ARG A 190 -3.00 -4.83 16.54
CA ARG A 190 -4.00 -3.77 16.33
C ARG A 190 -3.35 -2.39 16.26
N LEU A 191 -3.94 -1.50 15.45
CA LEU A 191 -3.49 -0.12 15.31
C LEU A 191 -3.61 0.64 16.64
N SER A 192 -4.70 0.46 17.37
CA SER A 192 -4.89 1.06 18.70
C SER A 192 -3.80 0.67 19.70
N ASP A 193 -3.27 -0.55 19.65
CA ASP A 193 -2.19 -0.98 20.54
C ASP A 193 -0.85 -0.29 20.21
N ALA A 194 -0.57 -0.10 18.93
CA ALA A 194 0.60 0.67 18.48
C ALA A 194 0.53 2.15 18.93
N VAL A 195 -0.65 2.76 18.80
CA VAL A 195 -0.89 4.13 19.28
C VAL A 195 -0.77 4.22 20.81
N LYS A 196 -1.26 3.23 21.57
CA LYS A 196 -1.07 3.21 23.03
C LYS A 196 0.40 3.12 23.43
N ILE A 197 1.17 2.27 22.74
CA ILE A 197 2.62 2.15 22.98
C ILE A 197 3.27 3.52 22.78
N PHE A 198 2.91 4.22 21.70
CA PHE A 198 3.40 5.58 21.47
C PHE A 198 3.05 6.52 22.60
N LEU A 199 1.78 6.63 22.98
CA LEU A 199 1.34 7.56 24.02
C LEU A 199 1.99 7.23 25.37
N LYS A 200 2.22 5.96 25.68
CA LYS A 200 2.93 5.52 26.89
C LYS A 200 4.41 5.91 26.87
N GLU A 201 5.09 5.76 25.74
CA GLU A 201 6.49 6.17 25.61
C GLU A 201 6.61 7.69 25.62
N LEU A 202 5.69 8.39 24.96
CA LEU A 202 5.63 9.84 24.92
C LEU A 202 5.40 10.44 26.32
N SER A 203 4.54 9.84 27.15
CA SER A 203 4.28 10.32 28.52
C SER A 203 5.50 10.25 29.45
N LYS A 204 6.57 9.54 29.06
CA LYS A 204 7.83 9.52 29.83
C LYS A 204 8.67 10.77 29.64
N VAL A 205 8.43 11.51 28.56
CA VAL A 205 9.27 12.64 28.13
C VAL A 205 8.49 13.93 27.92
N HIS A 206 7.17 13.84 27.71
CA HIS A 206 6.27 14.98 27.56
C HIS A 206 5.05 14.83 28.47
N ASP A 207 4.58 15.95 29.02
CA ASP A 207 3.30 16.02 29.71
C ASP A 207 2.16 15.95 28.69
N ILE A 208 1.36 14.89 28.79
CA ILE A 208 0.24 14.60 27.89
C ILE A 208 -1.01 14.19 28.69
N ASP A 209 -1.26 14.85 29.82
CA ASP A 209 -2.28 14.45 30.79
C ASP A 209 -3.73 14.66 30.32
N ALA A 210 -3.95 15.53 29.32
CA ALA A 210 -5.28 15.91 28.85
C ALA A 210 -5.51 15.55 27.38
N LEU A 211 -5.22 14.30 26.98
CA LEU A 211 -5.41 13.92 25.58
C LEU A 211 -6.88 13.78 25.18
N ASP A 212 -7.20 14.30 24.01
CA ASP A 212 -8.45 14.02 23.29
C ASP A 212 -8.15 13.87 21.79
N VAL A 213 -9.18 13.47 21.03
CA VAL A 213 -9.11 13.45 19.57
C VAL A 213 -10.21 14.32 19.00
N THR A 214 -9.81 15.26 18.16
CA THR A 214 -10.75 15.99 17.31
C THR A 214 -10.69 15.40 15.91
N ALA A 215 -11.86 15.18 15.32
CA ALA A 215 -12.00 14.84 13.92
C ALA A 215 -12.66 16.03 13.23
N ASP A 216 -11.99 16.55 12.21
CA ASP A 216 -12.55 17.62 11.40
C ASP A 216 -13.56 17.00 10.41
N GLU A 217 -14.81 17.45 10.49
CA GLU A 217 -15.90 16.91 9.66
C GLU A 217 -15.77 17.28 8.18
N GLU A 218 -15.08 18.38 7.84
CA GLU A 218 -14.90 18.87 6.47
C GLU A 218 -13.69 18.23 5.78
N THR A 219 -12.57 18.08 6.51
CA THR A 219 -11.30 17.56 5.96
C THR A 219 -11.08 16.08 6.26
N GLY A 220 -11.81 15.50 7.21
CA GLY A 220 -11.57 14.16 7.73
C GLY A 220 -10.28 14.02 8.54
N ALA A 221 -9.62 15.15 8.86
CA ALA A 221 -8.38 15.16 9.61
C ALA A 221 -8.60 14.65 11.04
N VAL A 222 -7.76 13.70 11.47
CA VAL A 222 -7.74 13.20 12.84
C VAL A 222 -6.59 13.88 13.57
N LYS A 223 -6.92 14.66 14.59
CA LYS A 223 -5.94 15.41 15.38
C LYS A 223 -5.92 14.91 16.81
N ILE A 224 -4.71 14.67 17.33
CA ILE A 224 -4.51 14.36 18.74
C ILE A 224 -4.32 15.69 19.46
N MET A 225 -5.17 15.97 20.44
CA MET A 225 -5.15 17.18 21.26
C MET A 225 -4.52 16.88 22.61
N ASN A 226 -3.88 17.85 23.24
CA ASN A 226 -3.48 17.84 24.64
C ASN A 226 -4.00 19.11 25.32
N GLY A 227 -5.11 19.01 26.04
CA GLY A 227 -5.89 20.17 26.47
C GLY A 227 -6.49 20.88 25.25
N ASP A 228 -6.26 22.19 25.16
CA ASP A 228 -6.76 23.03 24.06
C ASP A 228 -5.80 23.11 22.85
N GLU A 229 -4.62 22.50 22.94
CA GLU A 229 -3.58 22.57 21.90
C GLU A 229 -3.44 21.26 21.13
N GLU A 230 -3.22 21.36 19.82
CA GLU A 230 -2.89 20.19 18.99
C GLU A 230 -1.50 19.66 19.38
N LEU A 231 -1.41 18.35 19.59
CA LEU A 231 -0.17 17.67 19.89
C LEU A 231 0.71 17.64 18.63
N ASP A 232 1.53 18.66 18.46
CA ASP A 232 2.41 18.82 17.30
C ASP A 232 3.58 17.81 17.33
N LEU A 233 3.34 16.64 16.74
CA LEU A 233 4.31 15.55 16.66
C LEU A 233 5.61 16.01 15.97
N LYS A 234 5.54 16.87 14.97
CA LYS A 234 6.71 17.29 14.17
C LYS A 234 7.67 18.19 14.97
N LYS A 235 7.19 18.84 16.03
CA LYS A 235 8.01 19.67 16.93
C LYS A 235 8.63 18.92 18.10
N MET A 236 8.31 17.63 18.29
CA MET A 236 8.87 16.84 19.37
C MET A 236 10.33 16.47 19.10
N ASP A 237 11.24 17.03 19.90
CA ASP A 237 12.67 16.77 19.87
C ASP A 237 13.11 15.85 21.04
N LYS A 238 14.36 15.35 21.00
CA LYS A 238 15.00 14.56 22.07
C LYS A 238 14.32 13.22 22.42
N LEU A 239 13.56 12.66 21.49
CA LEU A 239 13.08 11.28 21.59
C LEU A 239 14.25 10.30 21.33
N SER A 240 14.25 9.15 21.99
CA SER A 240 15.13 8.06 21.59
C SER A 240 14.82 7.58 20.18
N LYS A 241 15.76 6.91 19.51
CA LYS A 241 15.58 6.44 18.12
C LYS A 241 14.31 5.59 17.92
N PRO A 242 13.97 4.62 18.80
CA PRO A 242 12.75 3.83 18.66
C PRO A 242 11.48 4.68 18.81
N VAL A 243 11.47 5.62 19.75
CA VAL A 243 10.32 6.51 19.99
C VAL A 243 10.17 7.53 18.88
N ALA A 244 11.28 8.04 18.32
CA ALA A 244 11.30 8.90 17.15
C ALA A 244 10.71 8.20 15.91
N GLN A 245 11.09 6.94 15.66
CA GLN A 245 10.51 6.13 14.59
C GLN A 245 8.99 5.97 14.77
N LEU A 246 8.53 5.76 16.01
CA LEU A 246 7.11 5.60 16.30
C LEU A 246 6.32 6.91 16.14
N ARG A 247 6.88 8.04 16.59
CA ARG A 247 6.35 9.39 16.33
C ARG A 247 6.20 9.62 14.83
N ASP A 248 7.25 9.36 14.05
CA ASP A 248 7.25 9.58 12.61
C ASP A 248 6.18 8.73 11.91
N ALA A 249 6.03 7.47 12.33
CA ALA A 249 5.01 6.59 11.77
C ALA A 249 3.58 7.03 12.09
N ILE A 250 3.32 7.58 13.28
CA ILE A 250 2.00 8.17 13.60
C ILE A 250 1.77 9.44 12.80
N ALA A 251 2.75 10.33 12.74
CA ALA A 251 2.63 11.56 11.96
C ALA A 251 2.32 11.26 10.48
N ASP A 252 3.03 10.30 9.88
CA ASP A 252 2.79 9.82 8.52
C ASP A 252 1.37 9.22 8.35
N LEU A 253 0.86 8.49 9.36
CA LEU A 253 -0.51 7.97 9.31
C LEU A 253 -1.53 9.12 9.34
N LEU A 254 -1.41 10.06 10.27
CA LEU A 254 -2.35 11.17 10.39
C LEU A 254 -2.35 12.06 9.14
N GLU A 255 -1.19 12.35 8.57
CA GLU A 255 -1.04 13.13 7.33
C GLU A 255 -1.68 12.41 6.12
N ASN A 256 -1.50 11.09 6.02
CA ASN A 256 -2.13 10.30 4.98
C ASN A 256 -3.66 10.22 5.15
N LEU A 257 -4.16 10.15 6.38
CA LEU A 257 -5.60 10.17 6.67
C LEU A 257 -6.22 11.51 6.29
N GLU A 258 -5.57 12.63 6.63
CA GLU A 258 -6.01 13.97 6.23
C GLU A 258 -6.02 14.14 4.71
N THR A 259 -4.91 13.79 4.04
CA THR A 259 -4.80 13.88 2.59
C THR A 259 -5.89 13.07 1.89
N ALA A 260 -6.14 11.84 2.37
CA ALA A 260 -7.17 10.98 1.81
C ALA A 260 -8.58 11.47 2.15
N GLY A 261 -8.81 11.99 3.35
CA GLY A 261 -10.09 12.59 3.76
C GLY A 261 -10.52 13.74 2.85
N GLN A 262 -9.56 14.59 2.45
CA GLN A 262 -9.79 15.70 1.53
C GLN A 262 -9.97 15.25 0.07
N SER A 263 -9.21 14.24 -0.37
CA SER A 263 -9.13 13.88 -1.80
C SER A 263 -10.14 12.82 -2.25
N VAL A 264 -10.46 11.84 -1.39
CA VAL A 264 -11.30 10.69 -1.75
C VAL A 264 -12.69 11.08 -2.23
N PRO A 265 -13.42 12.04 -1.62
CA PRO A 265 -14.76 12.40 -2.08
C PRO A 265 -14.80 12.89 -3.53
N GLU A 266 -13.87 13.77 -3.91
CA GLU A 266 -13.77 14.29 -5.27
C GLU A 266 -13.35 13.20 -6.25
N LEU A 267 -12.30 12.44 -5.92
CA LEU A 267 -11.82 11.35 -6.77
C LEU A 267 -12.86 10.25 -6.97
N ALA A 268 -13.69 9.99 -5.96
CA ALA A 268 -14.80 9.05 -6.05
C ALA A 268 -15.86 9.53 -7.06
N SER A 269 -16.22 10.81 -7.02
CA SER A 269 -17.16 11.41 -7.98
C SER A 269 -16.60 11.35 -9.40
N GLN A 270 -15.36 11.84 -9.60
CA GLN A 270 -14.70 11.83 -10.91
C GLN A 270 -14.61 10.42 -11.49
N SER A 271 -14.21 9.43 -10.66
CA SER A 271 -14.11 8.03 -11.08
C SER A 271 -15.47 7.45 -11.46
N SER A 272 -16.54 7.81 -10.75
CA SER A 272 -17.90 7.34 -11.05
C SER A 272 -18.44 7.94 -12.35
N ASP A 273 -18.22 9.23 -12.56
CA ASP A 273 -18.67 9.93 -13.77
C ASP A 273 -17.94 9.38 -15.00
N LEU A 274 -16.63 9.20 -14.92
CA LEU A 274 -15.81 8.65 -16.01
C LEU A 274 -16.13 7.18 -16.29
N ALA A 275 -16.38 6.38 -15.25
CA ALA A 275 -16.84 5.00 -15.44
C ALA A 275 -18.22 4.93 -16.12
N THR A 276 -19.08 5.92 -15.89
CA THR A 276 -20.40 6.03 -16.55
C THR A 276 -20.25 6.44 -18.01
N GLU A 277 -19.46 7.47 -18.30
CA GLU A 277 -19.15 7.93 -19.67
C GLU A 277 -18.54 6.78 -20.50
N ALA A 278 -17.67 5.98 -19.90
CA ALA A 278 -17.05 4.82 -20.55
C ALA A 278 -18.07 3.78 -21.04
N GLN A 279 -19.25 3.64 -20.40
CA GLN A 279 -20.28 2.69 -20.82
C GLN A 279 -20.93 3.03 -22.17
N GLU A 280 -20.79 4.26 -22.66
CA GLU A 280 -21.31 4.66 -23.95
C GLU A 280 -20.40 4.24 -25.12
N LEU A 281 -19.10 4.07 -24.85
CA LEU A 281 -18.07 3.82 -25.86
C LEU A 281 -18.30 2.55 -26.69
N PRO A 282 -18.77 1.41 -26.14
CA PRO A 282 -19.00 0.19 -26.93
C PRO A 282 -19.93 0.41 -28.13
N SER A 283 -20.93 1.27 -27.99
CA SER A 283 -21.88 1.57 -29.07
C SER A 283 -21.25 2.39 -30.21
N LYS A 284 -20.18 3.14 -29.91
CA LYS A 284 -19.47 4.03 -30.83
C LYS A 284 -18.32 3.33 -31.58
N ILE A 285 -17.97 2.09 -31.22
CA ILE A 285 -16.83 1.36 -31.79
C ILE A 285 -16.92 1.17 -33.31
N PRO A 286 -18.03 0.70 -33.91
CA PRO A 286 -18.07 0.44 -35.35
C PRO A 286 -17.76 1.69 -36.17
N ASP A 287 -18.33 2.83 -35.77
CA ASP A 287 -18.11 4.12 -36.42
C ASP A 287 -16.69 4.64 -36.19
N ALA A 288 -16.19 4.53 -34.96
CA ALA A 288 -14.84 4.96 -34.59
C ALA A 288 -13.73 4.16 -35.30
N VAL A 289 -13.94 2.85 -35.52
CA VAL A 289 -13.00 2.03 -36.31
C VAL A 289 -12.94 2.50 -37.76
N MET A 290 -14.09 2.78 -38.36
CA MET A 290 -14.17 3.28 -39.74
C MET A 290 -13.54 4.66 -39.90
N SER A 291 -13.77 5.58 -38.95
CA SER A 291 -13.22 6.94 -38.99
C SER A 291 -11.72 6.99 -38.70
N SER A 292 -11.19 6.03 -37.95
CA SER A 292 -9.77 5.95 -37.58
C SER A 292 -8.88 5.29 -38.66
N GLY A 293 -9.44 4.95 -39.83
CA GLY A 293 -8.69 4.30 -40.92
C GLY A 293 -8.27 2.85 -40.60
N LEU A 294 -8.84 2.24 -39.57
CA LEU A 294 -8.60 0.84 -39.20
C LEU A 294 -9.41 -0.10 -40.09
N SER A 295 -9.00 -1.37 -40.16
CA SER A 295 -9.76 -2.39 -40.87
C SER A 295 -10.99 -2.79 -40.06
N ILE A 296 -12.09 -3.16 -40.73
CA ILE A 296 -13.28 -3.73 -40.07
C ILE A 296 -12.95 -5.01 -39.26
N THR A 297 -11.83 -5.68 -39.59
CA THR A 297 -11.33 -6.82 -38.82
C THR A 297 -10.71 -6.44 -37.47
N ASP A 298 -10.44 -5.15 -37.22
CA ASP A 298 -9.94 -4.65 -35.94
C ASP A 298 -11.06 -4.39 -34.92
N THR A 299 -12.33 -4.30 -35.37
CA THR A 299 -13.51 -4.09 -34.51
C THR A 299 -13.57 -5.05 -33.31
N PRO A 300 -13.35 -6.38 -33.44
CA PRO A 300 -13.39 -7.27 -32.29
C PRO A 300 -12.27 -7.01 -31.27
N LYS A 301 -11.09 -6.55 -31.73
CA LYS A 301 -9.96 -6.23 -30.83
C LYS A 301 -10.24 -4.94 -30.07
N ALA A 302 -10.70 -3.90 -30.76
CA ALA A 302 -11.12 -2.65 -30.13
C ALA A 302 -12.24 -2.89 -29.12
N ALA A 303 -13.25 -3.71 -29.47
CA ALA A 303 -14.33 -4.09 -28.54
C ALA A 303 -13.81 -4.83 -27.29
N SER A 304 -12.88 -5.76 -27.46
CA SER A 304 -12.28 -6.49 -26.33
C SER A 304 -11.44 -5.59 -25.41
N ALA A 305 -10.65 -4.67 -25.98
CA ALA A 305 -9.86 -3.70 -25.23
C ALA A 305 -10.77 -2.72 -24.47
N THR A 306 -11.75 -2.11 -25.16
CA THR A 306 -12.76 -1.22 -24.57
C THR A 306 -13.51 -1.89 -23.42
N ALA A 307 -13.99 -3.13 -23.61
CA ALA A 307 -14.68 -3.87 -22.54
C ALA A 307 -13.76 -4.15 -21.34
N SER A 308 -12.48 -4.48 -21.58
CA SER A 308 -11.50 -4.67 -20.52
C SER A 308 -11.28 -3.37 -19.72
N ASN A 309 -11.12 -2.24 -20.42
CA ASN A 309 -10.87 -0.95 -19.79
C ASN A 309 -12.07 -0.46 -18.99
N ILE A 310 -13.29 -0.60 -19.53
CA ILE A 310 -14.54 -0.31 -18.80
C ILE A 310 -14.64 -1.15 -17.52
N SER A 311 -14.35 -2.45 -17.62
CA SER A 311 -14.34 -3.32 -16.44
C SER A 311 -13.34 -2.86 -15.40
N ALA A 312 -12.17 -2.37 -15.83
CA ALA A 312 -11.15 -1.89 -14.93
C ALA A 312 -11.56 -0.58 -14.23
N LEU A 313 -12.08 0.41 -14.98
CA LEU A 313 -12.60 1.67 -14.45
C LEU A 313 -13.76 1.47 -13.47
N SER A 314 -14.58 0.42 -13.67
CA SER A 314 -15.69 0.09 -12.76
C SER A 314 -15.24 -0.26 -11.32
N ASN A 315 -13.93 -0.46 -11.10
CA ASN A 315 -13.38 -0.65 -9.77
C ASN A 315 -13.15 0.65 -9.00
N GLY A 316 -13.08 1.81 -9.66
CA GLY A 316 -12.85 3.11 -9.01
C GLY A 316 -13.79 3.37 -7.82
N PRO A 317 -15.13 3.27 -8.00
CA PRO A 317 -16.08 3.42 -6.89
C PRO A 317 -15.89 2.41 -5.74
N LYS A 318 -15.44 1.17 -6.05
CA LYS A 318 -15.16 0.15 -5.02
C LYS A 318 -13.92 0.51 -4.21
N ILE A 319 -12.86 0.98 -4.87
CA ILE A 319 -11.62 1.42 -4.24
C ILE A 319 -11.87 2.65 -3.37
N ALA A 320 -12.62 3.64 -3.87
CA ALA A 320 -13.05 4.80 -3.10
C ALA A 320 -13.78 4.41 -1.82
N LYS A 321 -14.75 3.50 -1.91
CA LYS A 321 -15.49 2.99 -0.76
C LYS A 321 -14.59 2.28 0.24
N ALA A 322 -13.69 1.42 -0.22
CA ALA A 322 -12.74 0.70 0.64
C ALA A 322 -11.80 1.69 1.36
N THR A 323 -11.33 2.72 0.66
CA THR A 323 -10.46 3.76 1.21
C THR A 323 -11.18 4.60 2.26
N ALA A 324 -12.43 5.01 2.01
CA ALA A 324 -13.24 5.71 3.00
C ALA A 324 -13.47 4.88 4.27
N GLN A 325 -13.70 3.57 4.11
CA GLN A 325 -13.81 2.65 5.26
C GLN A 325 -12.50 2.52 6.03
N MET A 326 -11.36 2.55 5.34
CA MET A 326 -10.03 2.52 5.94
C MET A 326 -9.75 3.78 6.76
N ILE A 327 -10.10 4.95 6.23
CA ILE A 327 -10.00 6.24 6.94
C ILE A 327 -10.82 6.18 8.23
N ALA A 328 -12.10 5.79 8.13
CA ALA A 328 -12.99 5.69 9.28
C ALA A 328 -12.53 4.63 10.31
N TYR A 329 -11.92 3.54 9.86
CA TYR A 329 -11.31 2.55 10.75
C TYR A 329 -10.12 3.13 11.51
N ALA A 330 -9.14 3.71 10.80
CA ALA A 330 -7.93 4.23 11.43
C ALA A 330 -8.25 5.36 12.41
N GLY A 331 -9.15 6.28 12.05
CA GLY A 331 -9.59 7.35 12.94
C GLY A 331 -10.26 6.83 14.23
N ARG A 332 -11.05 5.75 14.15
CA ARG A 332 -11.61 5.09 15.33
C ARG A 332 -10.53 4.47 16.21
N GLU A 333 -9.57 3.74 15.64
CA GLU A 333 -8.48 3.12 16.41
C GLU A 333 -7.60 4.14 17.13
N VAL A 334 -7.31 5.27 16.48
CA VAL A 334 -6.60 6.40 17.11
C VAL A 334 -7.42 6.98 18.26
N THR A 335 -8.71 7.24 18.03
CA THR A 335 -9.65 7.74 19.05
C THR A 335 -9.75 6.80 20.25
N GLU A 336 -9.90 5.51 20.01
CA GLU A 336 -9.97 4.48 21.05
C GLU A 336 -8.68 4.44 21.86
N ALA A 337 -7.52 4.48 21.20
CA ALA A 337 -6.22 4.47 21.88
C ALA A 337 -6.00 5.69 22.78
N VAL A 338 -6.39 6.88 22.32
CA VAL A 338 -6.26 8.12 23.10
C VAL A 338 -7.18 8.14 24.32
N ARG A 339 -8.42 7.63 24.18
CA ARG A 339 -9.42 7.63 25.26
C ARG A 339 -9.23 6.53 26.31
N MET A 340 -8.36 5.56 26.05
CA MET A 340 -8.11 4.49 27.01
C MET A 340 -7.27 5.00 28.20
N PRO A 341 -7.64 4.64 29.46
CA PRO A 341 -6.84 4.99 30.62
C PRO A 341 -5.42 4.47 30.47
N ARG A 342 -4.44 5.36 30.65
CA ARG A 342 -3.02 4.97 30.70
C ARG A 342 -2.80 4.42 32.12
N GLY A 343 -2.82 3.10 32.25
CA GLY A 343 -2.67 2.42 33.53
C GLY A 343 -1.42 2.89 34.29
N ALA A 344 -1.58 3.00 35.61
CA ALA A 344 -0.53 3.32 36.58
C ALA A 344 0.66 2.35 36.55
#